data_AF-A0A914Q806-F1
#
_entry.id   AF-A0A914Q806-F1
#
_cell.length_a   1.000
_cell.length_b   1.000
_cell.length_c   1.000
_cell.angle_alpha   90.00
_cell.angle_beta   90.00
_cell.angle_gamma   90.00
#
_symmetry.space_group_name_H-M   'P 1'
#
loop_
_entity.id
_entity.type
_entity.pdbx_description
1 polymer ?
#
loop_
_entity_poly.entity_id
_entity_poly.type
_entity_poly.pdbx_seq_one_letter_code
_entity_poly.pdbx_strand_id
1 'polypeptide(L)' 'MWGEFVDGTNLTPRLWPRASAVAERLWSNPLQTTSADAAWPRLHEFRCRMMARGYEVEPPNNPDYCPDFWDPIFPDMQT' A
#
# COMPACT_ATOMS: atom_id res chain seq x y z
N MET A 1 5.89 -7.70 -12.92
CA MET A 1 6.68 -6.47 -12.76
C MET A 1 7.97 -6.69 -13.52
N TRP A 2 8.35 -5.78 -14.41
CA TRP A 2 9.60 -5.92 -15.15
C TRP A 2 10.80 -5.60 -14.25
N GLY A 3 11.89 -6.35 -14.39
CA GLY A 3 12.99 -6.42 -13.43
C GLY A 3 14.21 -5.58 -13.80
N GLU A 4 14.17 -4.79 -14.87
CA GLU A 4 15.33 -4.05 -15.37
C GLU A 4 15.84 -3.01 -14.37
N PHE A 5 14.94 -2.46 -13.55
CA PHE A 5 15.24 -1.45 -12.53
C PHE A 5 14.64 -1.77 -11.17
N VAL A 6 14.22 -3.03 -10.95
CA VAL A 6 13.57 -3.47 -9.71
C VAL A 6 14.43 -4.54 -9.04
N ASP A 7 14.75 -4.33 -7.77
CA ASP A 7 15.49 -5.26 -6.93
C ASP A 7 14.85 -5.36 -5.53
N GLY A 8 15.48 -6.09 -4.62
CA GLY A 8 14.98 -6.26 -3.25
C GLY A 8 14.86 -4.96 -2.45
N THR A 9 15.49 -3.87 -2.89
CA THR A 9 15.47 -2.58 -2.19
C THR A 9 14.25 -1.74 -2.53
N ASN A 10 13.63 -1.96 -3.70
CA ASN A 10 12.56 -1.11 -4.20
C ASN A 10 11.30 -1.87 -4.67
N LEU A 11 11.31 -3.21 -4.56
CA LEU A 11 10.19 -4.06 -4.97
C LEU A 11 8.90 -3.73 -4.22
N THR A 12 8.94 -3.76 -2.88
CA THR A 12 7.75 -3.57 -2.02
C THR A 12 7.07 -2.23 -2.25
N PRO A 13 7.77 -1.08 -2.15
CA PRO A 13 7.12 0.22 -2.38
C PRO A 13 6.62 0.37 -3.81
N ARG A 14 7.32 -0.20 -4.82
CA ARG A 14 6.83 -0.12 -6.20
C ARG A 14 5.62 -1.01 -6.47
N LEU A 15 5.51 -2.13 -5.77
CA LEU A 15 4.44 -3.10 -5.98
C LEU A 15 3.16 -2.67 -5.27
N TRP A 16 3.28 -2.26 -4.01
CA TRP A 16 2.16 -1.96 -3.14
C TRP A 16 2.05 -0.45 -2.91
N PRO A 17 0.84 0.14 -3.04
CA PRO A 17 -0.49 -0.46 -3.07
C PRO A 17 -1.04 -0.65 -4.49
N ARG A 18 -0.24 -0.38 -5.53
CA ARG A 18 -0.69 -0.41 -6.95
C ARG A 18 -1.22 -1.78 -7.36
N ALA A 19 -0.56 -2.87 -6.94
CA ALA A 19 -1.03 -4.23 -7.20
C ALA A 19 -2.38 -4.54 -6.52
N SER A 20 -2.73 -3.86 -5.42
CA SER A 20 -4.02 -4.02 -4.74
C SER A 20 -5.20 -3.59 -5.62
N ALA A 21 -5.01 -2.57 -6.45
CA ALA A 21 -6.05 -2.12 -7.37
C ALA A 21 -6.40 -3.22 -8.39
N VAL A 22 -5.39 -3.88 -8.95
CA VAL A 22 -5.58 -5.02 -9.87
C VAL A 22 -6.19 -6.21 -9.14
N ALA A 23 -5.75 -6.51 -7.92
CA ALA A 23 -6.32 -7.57 -7.11
C ALA A 23 -7.82 -7.37 -6.88
N GLU A 24 -8.25 -6.14 -6.57
CA GLU A 24 -9.66 -5.83 -6.41
C GLU A 24 -10.46 -6.01 -7.71
N ARG A 25 -9.90 -5.65 -8.87
CA ARG A 25 -10.55 -5.88 -10.17
C ARG A 25 -10.82 -7.34 -10.47
N LEU A 26 -9.85 -8.18 -10.15
CA LEU A 26 -9.90 -9.59 -10.45
C LEU A 26 -10.79 -10.36 -9.46
N TRP A 27 -10.92 -9.86 -8.23
CA TRP A 27 -11.65 -10.54 -7.17
C TRP A 27 -13.09 -10.06 -7.00
N SER A 28 -13.32 -8.75 -7.05
CA SER A 28 -14.59 -8.14 -6.65
C SER A 28 -15.56 -8.02 -7.83
N ASN A 29 -16.86 -7.88 -7.52
CA ASN A 29 -17.90 -7.71 -8.52
C ASN A 29 -17.59 -6.50 -9.43
N PRO A 30 -17.50 -6.68 -10.78
CA PRO A 30 -17.16 -5.61 -11.71
C PRO A 30 -18.03 -4.34 -11.58
N LEU A 31 -19.31 -4.49 -11.22
CA LEU A 31 -20.25 -3.37 -11.13
C LEU A 31 -19.96 -2.43 -9.94
N GLN A 32 -19.42 -2.95 -8.84
CA GLN A 32 -19.05 -2.15 -7.65
C GLN A 32 -17.65 -1.54 -7.74
N THR A 33 -17.00 -1.85 -8.85
CA THR A 33 -15.57 -1.76 -9.01
C THR A 33 -15.28 -0.59 -9.94
N THR A 34 -16.08 -0.34 -10.98
CA THR A 34 -15.87 0.66 -12.06
C THR A 34 -15.36 2.07 -11.68
N SER A 35 -15.69 2.64 -10.52
CA SER A 35 -15.28 4.00 -10.13
C SER A 35 -13.99 4.03 -9.30
N ALA A 36 -13.00 4.82 -9.74
CA ALA A 36 -11.75 5.06 -9.00
C ALA A 36 -11.97 5.93 -7.75
N ASP A 37 -12.84 6.93 -7.80
CA ASP A 37 -13.13 7.81 -6.67
C ASP A 37 -13.79 7.05 -5.52
N ALA A 38 -14.69 6.12 -5.84
CA ALA A 38 -15.31 5.22 -4.86
C ALA A 38 -14.32 4.17 -4.31
N ALA A 39 -13.22 3.89 -5.02
CA ALA A 39 -12.18 2.97 -4.60
C ALA A 39 -11.09 3.62 -3.76
N TRP A 40 -10.92 4.94 -3.87
CA TRP A 40 -9.91 5.69 -3.13
C TRP A 40 -9.94 5.43 -1.61
N PRO A 41 -11.07 5.63 -0.88
CA PRO A 41 -11.08 5.56 0.58
C PRO A 41 -10.72 4.18 1.12
N ARG A 42 -11.14 3.13 0.41
CA ARG A 42 -10.84 1.74 0.76
C ARG A 42 -9.41 1.34 0.40
N LEU A 43 -8.86 1.86 -0.70
CA LEU A 43 -7.45 1.65 -1.04
C LEU A 43 -6.50 2.34 -0.05
N HIS A 44 -6.87 3.54 0.41
CA HIS A 44 -6.13 4.26 1.45
C HIS A 44 -6.12 3.51 2.78
N GLU A 45 -7.27 3.05 3.26
CA GLU A 45 -7.35 2.21 4.47
C GLU A 45 -6.48 0.96 4.34
N PHE A 46 -6.52 0.30 3.17
CA PHE A 46 -5.73 -0.90 2.93
C PHE A 46 -4.22 -0.61 2.92
N ARG A 47 -3.80 0.54 2.38
CA ARG A 47 -2.40 1.01 2.45
C ARG A 47 -1.97 1.22 3.90
N CYS A 48 -2.77 1.93 4.70
CA CYS A 48 -2.45 2.11 6.13
C CYS A 48 -2.36 0.78 6.87
N ARG A 49 -3.28 -0.16 6.58
CA ARG A 49 -3.26 -1.51 7.14
C ARG A 49 -2.01 -2.30 6.77
N MET A 50 -1.49 -2.14 5.55
CA MET A 50 -0.22 -2.77 5.15
C MET A 50 0.97 -2.17 5.90
N MET A 51 1.01 -0.85 6.04
CA MET A 51 2.07 -0.20 6.78
C MET A 51 2.06 -0.60 8.26
N ALA A 52 0.88 -0.71 8.88
CA ALA A 52 0.73 -1.23 10.24
C ALA A 52 1.23 -2.68 10.40
N ARG A 53 1.32 -3.45 9.30
CA ARG A 53 1.87 -4.81 9.27
C ARG A 53 3.37 -4.86 8.98
N GLY A 54 4.04 -3.71 8.86
CA GLY A 54 5.48 -3.60 8.60
C GLY A 54 5.87 -3.67 7.12
N TYR A 55 4.94 -3.48 6.18
CA TYR A 55 5.28 -3.37 4.76
C TYR A 55 5.58 -1.92 4.37
N GLU A 56 6.68 -1.73 3.65
CA GLU A 56 7.06 -0.44 3.07
C GLU A 56 6.24 -0.16 1.82
N VAL A 57 5.13 0.56 1.99
CA VAL A 57 4.11 0.78 0.95
C VAL A 57 4.13 2.24 0.48
N GLU A 58 4.14 2.45 -0.84
CA GLU A 58 4.14 3.78 -1.45
C GLU A 58 2.79 4.51 -1.21
N PRO A 59 2.77 5.86 -1.08
CA PRO A 59 1.51 6.60 -1.11
C PRO A 59 0.83 6.47 -2.50
N PRO A 60 -0.50 6.25 -2.57
CA PRO A 60 -1.16 5.83 -3.80
C PRO A 60 -1.27 6.88 -4.91
N ASN A 61 -1.38 8.19 -4.62
CA ASN A 61 -1.35 9.26 -5.64
C ASN A 61 -1.43 10.70 -5.10
N ASN A 62 -1.91 10.91 -3.87
CA ASN A 62 -2.14 12.23 -3.28
C ASN A 62 -1.33 12.40 -1.98
N PRO A 63 -1.20 13.64 -1.46
CA PRO A 63 -0.72 13.87 -0.10
C PRO A 63 -1.56 13.03 0.86
N ASP A 64 -0.91 12.09 1.53
CA ASP A 64 -1.60 11.06 2.28
C ASP A 64 -0.81 10.68 3.53
N TYR A 65 -1.50 10.54 4.66
CA TYR A 65 -0.90 10.16 5.94
C TYR A 65 -1.75 9.08 6.60
N CYS A 66 -1.11 8.19 7.34
CA CYS A 66 -1.83 7.18 8.12
C CYS A 66 -1.78 7.57 9.60
N PRO A 67 -2.93 7.54 10.30
CA PRO A 67 -3.01 7.98 11.70
C PRO A 67 -2.28 7.03 12.65
N ASP A 68 -2.29 5.72 12.38
CA ASP A 68 -1.53 4.73 13.14
C ASP A 68 -0.19 4.48 12.44
N PHE A 69 0.84 5.24 12.85
CA PHE A 69 2.21 5.03 12.42
C PHE A 69 2.70 3.69 12.99
N TRP A 70 3.21 2.81 12.13
CA TRP A 70 4.02 1.68 12.59
C TRP A 70 5.25 2.27 13.27
N ASP A 71 5.27 2.25 14.61
CA ASP A 71 6.47 2.52 15.37
C ASP A 71 7.28 1.22 15.37
N PRO A 72 8.41 1.13 14.65
CA PRO A 72 9.33 0.04 14.88
C PRO A 72 9.71 0.10 16.36
N ILE A 73 9.30 -0.90 17.14
CA ILE A 73 9.93 -1.14 18.44
C ILE A 73 11.38 -1.43 18.11
N PHE A 74 12.24 -0.43 18.23
CA PHE A 74 13.68 -0.59 18.31
C PHE A 74 14.01 -0.76 19.79
N PRO A 75 14.06 -2.00 20.33
CA PRO A 75 14.39 -2.24 21.73
C PRO A 75 15.80 -1.74 22.12
N ASP A 76 16.59 -1.29 21.14
CA ASP A 76 17.99 -0.89 21.22
C ASP A 76 18.23 0.63 21.05
N MET A 77 17.19 1.46 20.92
CA MET A 77 17.32 2.94 20.92
C MET A 77 16.81 3.62 22.21
N GLN A 78 16.84 2.89 23.33
CA GLN A 78 16.79 3.47 24.68
C GLN A 78 18.16 3.35 25.35
N THR A 79 19.09 4.24 25.00
CA THR A 79 20.27 4.56 25.81
C THR A 79 20.31 6.03 26.09
#